data_AF-A0A1G5LI06-F1
#
_entry.id   AF-A0A1G5LI06-F1
#
_cell.length_a   1.000
_cell.length_b   1.000
_cell.length_c   1.000
_cell.angle_alpha   90.00
_cell.angle_beta   90.00
_cell.angle_gamma   90.00
#
_symmetry.space_group_name_H-M   'P 1'
#
loop_
_entity.id
_entity.type
_entity.pdbx_description
1 polymer ?
#
loop_
_entity_poly.entity_id
_entity_poly.type
_entity_poly.pdbx_seq_one_letter_code
_entity_poly.pdbx_strand_id
1 'polypeptide(L)'
;DEMADLMMVAGKEIEGAIQRLAQMARAAGIHVILATQRPSVDVITGTIKANFPTRISFQVTSKIDSRTILGEMGAEQLLGQGDMLYMAGGGRITRVHGPFCSDEEVEHVVAHLKRQGEPVYLEAVTACEDEPEEMDAPELSADDSDFGLASSDIYEQAVSVVIRHKKASTSYIQRRLQIGYNRAASLMERMEQEGIVGPANHAGKREILRGEFED
;
A
#
# COMPACT_ATOMS: atom_id res chain seq x y z
N ASP A 1 9.73 6.11 -5.86
CA ASP A 1 10.26 7.20 -6.72
C ASP A 1 9.20 7.97 -7.47
N GLU A 2 8.12 7.34 -7.93
CA GLU A 2 7.03 8.01 -8.64
C GLU A 2 5.76 8.07 -7.78
N MET A 3 5.45 9.24 -7.23
CA MET A 3 4.26 9.41 -6.37
C MET A 3 2.95 9.15 -7.13
N ALA A 4 2.90 9.44 -8.43
CA ALA A 4 1.66 9.28 -9.20
C ALA A 4 1.17 7.82 -9.22
N ASP A 5 2.07 6.84 -9.18
CA ASP A 5 1.68 5.43 -9.13
C ASP A 5 0.95 5.09 -7.82
N LEU A 6 1.43 5.63 -6.70
CA LEU A 6 0.77 5.47 -5.40
C LEU A 6 -0.61 6.14 -5.37
N MET A 7 -0.70 7.33 -5.97
CA MET A 7 -1.96 8.08 -6.04
C MET A 7 -3.02 7.39 -6.91
N MET A 8 -2.60 6.67 -7.95
CA MET A 8 -3.51 5.92 -8.83
C MET A 8 -4.08 4.66 -8.19
N VAL A 9 -3.33 4.01 -7.29
CA VAL A 9 -3.77 2.76 -6.64
C VAL A 9 -4.58 3.03 -5.37
N ALA A 10 -4.17 4.01 -4.55
CA ALA A 10 -4.75 4.25 -3.22
C ALA A 10 -4.75 5.74 -2.82
N GLY A 11 -5.12 6.64 -3.74
CA GLY A 11 -4.94 8.10 -3.58
C GLY A 11 -5.42 8.69 -2.25
N LYS A 12 -6.62 8.34 -1.76
CA LYS A 12 -7.16 8.93 -0.51
C LYS A 12 -6.38 8.52 0.74
N GLU A 13 -5.96 7.27 0.82
CA GLU A 13 -5.22 6.75 1.99
C GLU A 13 -3.80 7.29 2.00
N ILE A 14 -3.14 7.28 0.84
CA ILE A 14 -1.79 7.81 0.63
C ILE A 14 -1.75 9.31 0.92
N GLU A 15 -2.70 10.09 0.41
CA GLU A 15 -2.77 11.54 0.66
C GLU A 15 -2.94 11.83 2.16
N GLY A 16 -3.78 11.06 2.86
CA GLY A 16 -3.94 11.18 4.31
C GLY A 16 -2.65 10.85 5.09
N ALA A 17 -1.92 9.82 4.70
CA ALA A 17 -0.65 9.46 5.33
C ALA A 17 0.43 10.53 5.08
N ILE A 18 0.57 10.98 3.83
CA ILE A 18 1.51 12.03 3.44
C ILE A 18 1.20 13.34 4.20
N GLN A 19 -0.07 13.71 4.32
CA GLN A 19 -0.48 14.89 5.08
C GLN A 19 -0.06 14.79 6.55
N ARG A 20 -0.33 13.66 7.22
CA ARG A 20 0.06 13.45 8.62
C ARG A 20 1.57 13.56 8.81
N LEU A 21 2.35 12.92 7.94
CA LEU A 21 3.80 13.02 7.95
C LEU A 21 4.25 14.47 7.79
N ALA A 22 3.81 15.16 6.74
CA ALA A 22 4.24 16.53 6.49
C ALA A 22 3.92 17.52 7.63
N GLN A 23 2.83 17.30 8.36
CA GLN A 23 2.43 18.16 9.48
C GLN A 23 3.18 17.88 10.78
N MET A 24 3.49 16.62 11.10
CA MET A 24 3.99 16.22 12.43
C MET A 24 5.47 15.81 12.45
N ALA A 25 6.02 15.41 11.30
CA ALA A 25 7.32 14.75 11.19
C ALA A 25 8.52 15.64 11.54
N ARG A 26 8.41 16.97 11.35
CA ARG A 26 9.56 17.89 11.44
C ARG A 26 10.26 17.84 12.80
N ALA A 27 9.50 17.84 13.90
CA ALA A 27 10.06 17.79 15.24
C ALA A 27 10.68 16.42 15.57
N ALA A 28 10.20 15.36 14.91
CA ALA A 28 10.73 14.00 15.03
C ALA A 28 11.96 13.74 14.14
N GLY A 29 12.40 14.72 13.34
CA GLY A 29 13.53 14.55 12.42
C GLY A 29 13.22 13.69 11.19
N ILE A 30 11.93 13.48 10.88
CA ILE A 30 11.50 12.74 9.71
C ILE A 30 11.26 13.73 8.56
N HIS A 31 11.87 13.44 7.40
CA HIS A 31 11.79 14.28 6.20
C HIS A 31 11.27 13.46 5.02
N VAL A 32 10.40 14.08 4.21
CA VAL A 32 9.76 13.41 3.08
C VAL A 32 10.16 14.13 1.80
N ILE A 33 10.64 13.35 0.82
CA ILE A 33 10.89 13.80 -0.55
C ILE A 33 9.86 13.11 -1.44
N LEU A 34 9.10 13.92 -2.18
CA LEU A 34 8.13 13.44 -3.15
C LEU A 34 8.63 13.83 -4.55
N ALA A 35 8.66 12.86 -5.45
CA ALA A 35 9.03 13.04 -6.84
C ALA A 35 7.93 12.48 -7.76
N THR A 36 7.72 13.15 -8.90
CA THR A 36 6.80 12.70 -9.93
C THR A 36 7.18 13.27 -11.30
N GLN A 37 6.97 12.49 -12.35
CA GLN A 37 7.04 12.92 -13.74
C GLN A 37 5.66 13.33 -14.30
N ARG A 38 4.59 13.16 -13.51
CA ARG A 38 3.20 13.48 -13.89
C ARG A 38 2.66 14.63 -13.04
N PRO A 39 3.02 15.89 -13.35
CA PRO A 39 2.62 17.06 -12.58
C PRO A 39 1.16 17.49 -12.85
N SER A 40 0.20 16.58 -12.66
CA SER A 40 -1.23 16.85 -12.78
C SER A 40 -1.85 17.28 -11.45
N VAL A 41 -3.03 17.90 -11.51
CA VAL A 41 -3.77 18.33 -10.30
C VAL A 41 -4.23 17.13 -9.46
N ASP A 42 -4.43 15.97 -10.09
CA ASP A 42 -4.83 14.74 -9.42
C ASP A 42 -3.69 14.11 -8.61
N VAL A 43 -2.43 14.36 -9.01
CA VAL A 43 -1.23 13.90 -8.31
C VAL A 43 -0.76 14.95 -7.30
N ILE A 44 -0.64 16.20 -7.74
CA ILE A 44 -0.20 17.34 -6.92
C ILE A 44 -1.45 18.10 -6.42
N THR A 45 -2.17 17.45 -5.52
CA THR A 45 -3.43 17.95 -4.97
C THR A 45 -3.24 19.23 -4.16
N GLY A 46 -4.35 19.89 -3.81
CA GLY A 46 -4.34 21.03 -2.89
C GLY A 46 -3.70 20.70 -1.54
N THR A 47 -3.97 19.51 -1.00
CA THR A 47 -3.42 19.03 0.28
C THR A 47 -1.92 18.88 0.21
N ILE A 48 -1.40 18.28 -0.88
CA ILE A 48 0.04 18.15 -1.09
C ILE A 48 0.69 19.53 -1.17
N LYS A 49 0.13 20.44 -1.95
CA LYS A 49 0.65 21.82 -2.03
C LYS A 49 0.64 22.53 -0.68
N ALA A 50 -0.41 22.35 0.13
CA ALA A 50 -0.51 23.01 1.43
C ALA A 50 0.57 22.55 2.43
N ASN A 51 1.01 21.28 2.35
CA ASN A 51 1.93 20.72 3.33
C ASN A 51 3.39 20.63 2.86
N PHE A 52 3.66 20.80 1.55
CA PHE A 52 5.00 20.82 0.98
C PHE A 52 5.31 22.21 0.39
N PRO A 53 5.81 23.15 1.20
CA PRO A 53 6.01 24.53 0.76
C PRO A 53 7.33 24.72 -0.01
N THR A 54 8.26 23.77 0.10
CA THR A 54 9.50 23.75 -0.68
C THR A 54 9.32 22.86 -1.89
N ARG A 55 9.61 23.39 -3.08
CA ARG A 55 9.36 22.71 -4.36
C ARG A 55 10.53 22.90 -5.32
N ILE A 56 10.76 21.86 -6.11
CA ILE A 56 11.72 21.85 -7.22
C ILE A 56 10.94 21.42 -8.45
N SER A 57 11.08 22.16 -9.54
CA SER A 57 10.59 21.76 -10.85
C SER A 57 11.77 21.71 -11.81
N PHE A 58 11.97 20.56 -12.44
CA PHE A 58 12.75 20.47 -13.67
C PHE A 58 11.90 20.91 -14.86
N GLN A 59 12.46 20.80 -16.07
CA GLN A 59 11.74 21.10 -17.30
C GLN A 59 10.43 20.32 -17.38
N VAL A 60 9.35 21.06 -17.65
CA VAL A 60 8.02 20.50 -17.92
C VAL A 60 7.57 20.90 -19.32
N THR A 61 6.55 20.23 -19.84
CA THR A 61 6.09 20.46 -21.22
C THR A 61 5.20 21.68 -21.35
N SER A 62 4.45 22.06 -20.29
CA SER A 62 3.45 23.11 -20.38
C SER A 62 3.46 24.11 -19.23
N LYS A 63 2.95 25.31 -19.51
CA LYS A 63 2.67 26.35 -18.51
C LYS A 63 1.72 25.89 -17.42
N ILE A 64 0.82 24.95 -17.75
CA ILE A 64 -0.15 24.40 -16.81
C ILE A 64 0.60 23.55 -15.78
N ASP A 65 1.49 22.68 -16.23
CA ASP A 65 2.31 21.82 -15.36
C ASP A 65 3.22 22.64 -14.45
N SER A 66 3.86 23.69 -14.99
CA SER A 66 4.67 24.62 -14.19
C SER A 66 3.84 25.23 -13.05
N ARG A 67 2.62 25.67 -13.36
CA ARG A 67 1.70 26.23 -12.35
C ARG A 67 1.24 25.18 -11.36
N THR A 68 1.00 23.94 -11.78
CA THR A 68 0.62 22.85 -10.88
C THR A 68 1.68 22.61 -9.81
N ILE A 69 2.97 22.63 -10.19
CA ILE A 69 4.09 22.42 -9.27
C ILE A 69 4.38 23.69 -8.46
N LEU A 70 4.67 24.80 -9.13
CA LEU A 70 5.24 26.00 -8.50
C LEU A 70 4.21 27.07 -8.14
N GLY A 71 2.99 27.00 -8.68
CA GLY A 71 1.99 28.06 -8.60
C GLY A 71 2.18 29.17 -9.66
N GLU A 72 3.32 29.18 -10.35
CA GLU A 72 3.67 30.16 -11.38
C GLU A 72 4.22 29.48 -12.64
N MET A 73 4.27 30.23 -13.75
CA MET A 73 4.87 29.78 -15.01
C MET A 73 6.38 29.95 -14.97
N GLY A 74 7.12 29.19 -15.79
CA GLY A 74 8.56 29.35 -15.97
C GLY A 74 9.30 28.03 -16.15
N ALA A 75 8.81 26.94 -15.56
CA ALA A 75 9.46 25.64 -15.66
C ALA A 75 9.40 25.07 -17.10
N GLU A 76 8.43 25.50 -17.90
CA GLU A 76 8.33 25.12 -19.33
C GLU A 76 9.43 25.73 -20.20
N GLN A 77 10.19 26.69 -19.67
CA GLN A 77 11.27 27.40 -20.37
C GLN A 77 12.66 26.90 -19.97
N LEU A 78 12.72 25.92 -19.08
CA LEU A 78 13.97 25.29 -18.67
C LEU A 78 14.56 24.49 -19.85
N LEU A 79 15.88 24.34 -19.81
CA LEU A 79 16.66 23.74 -20.90
C LEU A 79 16.75 22.21 -20.82
N GLY A 80 16.23 21.61 -19.74
CA GLY A 80 16.43 20.19 -19.43
C GLY A 80 17.81 19.94 -18.80
N GLN A 81 18.26 18.68 -18.79
CA GLN A 81 19.61 18.28 -18.35
C GLN A 81 20.06 18.87 -17.00
N GLY A 82 19.17 18.87 -16.00
CA GLY A 82 19.46 19.38 -14.66
C GLY A 82 19.10 20.85 -14.42
N ASP A 83 18.71 21.61 -15.44
CA ASP A 83 18.17 22.96 -15.26
C ASP A 83 16.84 22.92 -14.50
N MET A 84 16.74 23.67 -13.39
CA MET A 84 15.61 23.59 -12.47
C MET A 84 15.22 24.95 -11.88
N LEU A 85 13.97 25.04 -11.45
CA LEU A 85 13.43 26.11 -10.62
C LEU A 85 13.24 25.60 -9.19
N TYR A 86 13.82 26.32 -8.24
CA TYR A 86 13.72 26.07 -6.81
C TYR A 86 12.88 27.14 -6.12
N MET A 87 11.96 26.71 -5.27
CA MET A 87 11.13 27.58 -4.45
C MET A 87 11.17 27.10 -3.01
N ALA A 88 11.66 27.96 -2.10
CA ALA A 88 11.65 27.71 -0.67
C ALA A 88 10.43 28.37 -0.03
N GLY A 89 9.61 27.61 0.71
CA GLY A 89 8.58 28.21 1.57
C GLY A 89 7.47 28.98 0.84
N GLY A 90 7.22 28.71 -0.45
CA GLY A 90 6.33 29.54 -1.28
C GLY A 90 6.86 30.94 -1.58
N GLY A 91 8.17 31.18 -1.36
CA GLY A 91 8.84 32.45 -1.63
C GLY A 91 9.27 32.61 -3.09
N ARG A 92 10.26 33.48 -3.32
CA ARG A 92 10.77 33.77 -4.66
C ARG A 92 11.37 32.54 -5.33
N ILE A 93 10.99 32.30 -6.58
CA ILE A 93 11.58 31.26 -7.41
C ILE A 93 13.01 31.65 -7.83
N THR A 94 13.93 30.71 -7.70
CA THR A 94 15.33 30.84 -8.12
C THR A 94 15.66 29.76 -9.14
N ARG A 95 16.29 30.15 -10.25
CA ARG A 95 16.80 29.19 -11.24
C ARG A 95 18.15 28.65 -10.79
N VAL A 96 18.32 27.34 -10.88
CA VAL A 96 19.51 26.61 -10.43
C VAL A 96 19.87 25.57 -11.49
N HIS A 97 21.16 25.35 -11.70
CA HIS A 97 21.66 24.24 -12.51
C HIS A 97 22.03 23.09 -11.57
N GLY A 98 21.29 21.99 -11.67
CA GLY A 98 21.52 20.78 -10.90
C GLY A 98 22.87 20.15 -11.28
N PRO A 99 23.65 19.66 -10.29
CA PRO A 99 24.86 18.93 -10.57
C PRO A 99 24.51 17.62 -11.29
N PHE A 100 25.33 17.26 -12.27
CA PHE A 100 25.27 15.95 -12.89
C PHE A 100 25.98 14.93 -12.00
N CYS A 101 25.34 13.80 -11.79
CA CYS A 101 25.90 12.62 -11.13
C CYS A 101 25.57 11.43 -12.02
N SER A 102 26.62 10.73 -12.48
CA SER A 102 26.46 9.53 -13.31
C SER A 102 26.10 8.31 -12.47
N ASP A 103 25.49 7.31 -13.12
CA ASP A 103 25.17 6.04 -12.47
C ASP A 103 26.43 5.35 -11.91
N GLU A 104 27.56 5.46 -12.60
CA GLU A 104 28.86 4.94 -12.15
C GLU A 104 29.34 5.60 -10.84
N GLU A 105 29.16 6.91 -10.70
CA GLU A 105 29.48 7.62 -9.45
C GLU A 105 28.58 7.16 -8.29
N VAL A 106 27.28 6.94 -8.57
CA VAL A 106 26.34 6.40 -7.57
C VAL A 106 26.76 4.99 -7.15
N GLU A 107 27.08 4.12 -8.10
CA GLU A 107 27.54 2.75 -7.84
C GLU A 107 28.83 2.73 -7.00
N HIS A 108 29.78 3.61 -7.30
CA HIS A 108 31.01 3.74 -6.51
C HIS A 108 30.74 4.14 -5.06
N VAL A 109 29.83 5.10 -4.82
CA VAL A 109 29.44 5.49 -3.46
C VAL A 109 28.72 4.36 -2.74
N VAL A 110 27.78 3.67 -3.41
CA VAL A 110 27.07 2.52 -2.86
C VAL A 110 28.04 1.40 -2.47
N ALA A 111 29.00 1.07 -3.34
CA ALA A 111 30.02 0.05 -3.06
C ALA A 111 30.92 0.46 -1.88
N HIS A 112 31.26 1.74 -1.77
CA HIS A 112 32.01 2.26 -0.64
C HIS A 112 31.23 2.08 0.68
N LEU A 113 29.94 2.42 0.71
CA LEU A 113 29.07 2.29 1.89
C LEU A 113 28.87 0.82 2.30
N LYS A 114 28.63 -0.07 1.35
CA LYS A 114 28.45 -1.52 1.61
C LYS A 114 29.68 -2.17 2.27
N ARG A 115 30.88 -1.63 2.05
CA ARG A 115 32.11 -2.11 2.72
C ARG A 115 32.21 -1.68 4.18
N GLN A 116 31.45 -0.66 4.60
CA GLN A 116 31.50 -0.14 5.97
C GLN A 116 30.56 -0.89 6.92
N GLY A 117 29.48 -1.50 6.41
CA GLY A 117 28.55 -2.27 7.21
C GLY A 117 27.37 -2.82 6.43
N GLU A 118 26.66 -3.74 7.05
CA GLU A 118 25.43 -4.33 6.53
C GLU A 118 24.19 -3.56 7.01
N PRO A 119 23.13 -3.47 6.19
CA PRO A 119 21.89 -2.81 6.57
C PRO A 119 21.16 -3.57 7.68
N VAL A 120 20.72 -2.84 8.71
CA VAL A 120 19.83 -3.38 9.76
C VAL A 120 18.39 -3.04 9.39
N TYR A 121 17.68 -4.01 8.80
CA TYR A 121 16.29 -3.83 8.40
C TYR A 121 15.34 -4.03 9.59
N LEU A 122 14.28 -3.21 9.62
CA LEU A 122 13.18 -3.35 10.58
C LEU A 122 11.96 -3.87 9.82
N GLU A 123 11.65 -5.16 9.95
CA GLU A 123 10.55 -5.84 9.25
C GLU A 123 9.19 -5.19 9.54
N ALA A 124 9.02 -4.65 10.74
CA ALA A 124 7.83 -3.93 11.17
C ALA A 124 7.46 -2.72 10.29
N VAL A 125 8.40 -2.17 9.50
CA VAL A 125 8.13 -1.04 8.60
C VAL A 125 7.32 -1.49 7.37
N THR A 126 7.53 -2.72 6.91
CA THR A 126 6.84 -3.30 5.74
C THR A 126 5.79 -4.34 6.12
N ALA A 127 5.78 -4.78 7.38
CA ALA A 127 4.75 -5.66 7.89
C ALA A 127 3.40 -4.98 7.74
N CYS A 128 2.47 -5.66 7.06
CA CYS A 128 1.09 -5.24 7.04
C CYS A 128 0.52 -5.49 8.44
N GLU A 129 -0.06 -4.49 9.10
CA GLU A 129 -0.74 -4.63 10.40
C GLU A 129 -1.93 -5.63 10.35
N ASP A 130 -2.27 -6.16 9.16
CA ASP A 130 -3.26 -7.22 8.92
C ASP A 130 -2.67 -8.65 8.90
N GLU A 131 -1.36 -8.83 9.07
CA GLU A 131 -0.76 -10.13 9.38
C GLU A 131 -0.84 -10.35 10.89
N PRO A 132 -1.68 -11.30 11.39
CA PRO A 132 -1.59 -11.67 12.79
C PRO A 132 -0.20 -12.28 13.00
N GLU A 133 0.52 -11.78 14.01
CA GLU A 133 1.75 -12.36 14.54
C GLU A 133 1.66 -13.89 14.47
N GLU A 134 2.60 -14.52 13.76
CA GLU A 134 2.79 -15.96 13.81
C GLU A 134 3.12 -16.33 15.27
N MET A 135 2.08 -16.67 16.03
CA MET A 135 2.26 -17.49 17.21
C MET A 135 2.78 -18.84 16.74
N ASP A 136 4.07 -19.07 16.98
CA ASP A 136 4.76 -20.36 16.98
C ASP A 136 3.78 -21.50 17.31
N ALA A 137 3.32 -22.19 16.27
CA ALA A 137 2.68 -23.48 16.42
C ALA A 137 3.79 -24.52 16.27
N PRO A 138 4.02 -25.39 17.27
CA PRO A 138 5.13 -26.33 17.22
C PRO A 138 4.95 -27.28 16.04
N GLU A 139 6.03 -27.47 15.27
CA GLU A 139 6.15 -28.47 14.22
C GLU A 139 5.66 -29.83 14.73
N LEU A 140 4.51 -30.27 14.23
CA LEU A 140 4.12 -31.67 14.26
C LEU A 140 4.37 -32.23 12.87
N SER A 141 5.47 -32.97 12.78
CA SER A 141 5.84 -33.86 11.68
C SER A 141 4.65 -34.66 11.17
N ALA A 142 4.29 -34.45 9.90
CA ALA A 142 3.40 -35.32 9.16
C ALA A 142 4.24 -36.40 8.48
N ASP A 143 4.27 -37.58 9.10
CA ASP A 143 4.64 -38.81 8.43
C ASP A 143 3.43 -39.34 7.66
N ASP A 144 3.74 -39.97 6.53
CA ASP A 144 2.87 -40.41 5.46
C ASP A 144 1.78 -41.38 5.95
N SER A 145 0.49 -41.10 5.71
CA SER A 145 -0.48 -42.13 5.30
C SER A 145 -1.91 -41.59 5.07
N ASP A 146 -2.41 -41.97 3.90
CA ASP A 146 -3.79 -42.38 3.62
C ASP A 146 -4.76 -41.38 2.94
N PHE A 147 -5.23 -41.88 1.81
CA PHE A 147 -6.12 -41.28 0.82
C PHE A 147 -7.57 -41.54 1.26
N GLY A 148 -8.40 -40.50 1.45
CA GLY A 148 -9.86 -40.69 1.41
C GLY A 148 -10.78 -39.83 2.28
N LEU A 149 -10.27 -38.98 3.18
CA LEU A 149 -11.11 -38.27 4.17
C LEU A 149 -11.00 -36.72 4.18
N ALA A 150 -10.34 -36.12 3.18
CA ALA A 150 -10.00 -34.68 3.21
C ALA A 150 -11.14 -33.68 2.92
N SER A 151 -12.37 -34.14 2.62
CA SER A 151 -13.48 -33.23 2.28
C SER A 151 -14.38 -32.85 3.45
N SER A 152 -14.54 -33.72 4.46
CA SER A 152 -15.35 -33.41 5.65
C SER A 152 -14.63 -32.45 6.58
N ASP A 153 -13.31 -32.62 6.74
CA ASP A 153 -12.52 -31.81 7.67
C ASP A 153 -12.49 -30.33 7.26
N ILE A 154 -12.26 -30.04 5.98
CA ILE A 154 -12.24 -28.64 5.49
C ILE A 154 -13.63 -27.99 5.55
N TYR A 155 -14.71 -28.75 5.35
CA TYR A 155 -16.07 -28.22 5.46
C TYR A 155 -16.45 -27.92 6.92
N GLU A 156 -16.17 -28.84 7.83
CA GLU A 156 -16.42 -28.65 9.27
C GLU A 156 -15.58 -27.49 9.83
N GLN A 157 -14.32 -27.38 9.41
CA GLN A 157 -13.47 -26.23 9.71
C GLN A 157 -14.09 -24.93 9.19
N ALA A 158 -14.60 -24.91 7.96
CA ALA A 158 -15.26 -23.75 7.38
C ALA A 158 -16.51 -23.33 8.17
N VAL A 159 -17.37 -24.29 8.55
CA VAL A 159 -18.57 -24.03 9.37
C VAL A 159 -18.17 -23.48 10.74
N SER A 160 -17.18 -24.09 11.40
CA SER A 160 -16.68 -23.65 12.70
C SER A 160 -16.15 -22.21 12.66
N VAL A 161 -15.44 -21.84 11.59
CA VAL A 161 -14.91 -20.49 11.36
C VAL A 161 -16.05 -19.48 11.21
N VAL A 162 -17.08 -19.81 10.43
CA VAL A 162 -18.23 -18.94 10.20
C VAL A 162 -19.00 -18.70 11.48
N ILE A 163 -19.29 -19.75 12.26
CA ILE A 163 -20.03 -19.66 13.52
C ILE A 163 -19.22 -18.91 14.58
N ARG A 164 -17.95 -19.27 14.78
CA ARG A 164 -17.08 -18.66 15.80
C ARG A 164 -16.83 -17.18 15.54
N HIS A 165 -16.56 -16.81 14.29
CA HIS A 165 -16.20 -15.44 13.95
C HIS A 165 -17.38 -14.58 13.48
N LYS A 166 -18.59 -15.14 13.41
CA LYS A 166 -19.82 -14.49 12.92
C LYS A 166 -19.62 -13.76 11.57
N LYS A 167 -18.77 -14.31 10.69
CA LYS A 167 -18.40 -13.74 9.39
C LYS A 167 -18.56 -14.79 8.30
N ALA A 168 -19.57 -14.63 7.44
CA ALA A 168 -19.84 -15.52 6.33
C ALA A 168 -19.63 -14.80 4.99
N SER A 169 -18.42 -14.90 4.43
CA SER A 169 -18.13 -14.45 3.06
C SER A 169 -17.08 -15.34 2.40
N THR A 170 -17.18 -15.51 1.09
CA THR A 170 -16.26 -16.36 0.31
C THR A 170 -14.80 -15.97 0.52
N SER A 171 -14.48 -14.66 0.42
CA SER A 171 -13.12 -14.15 0.62
C SER A 171 -12.62 -14.30 2.06
N TYR A 172 -13.53 -14.46 3.04
CA TYR A 172 -13.13 -14.71 4.44
C TYR A 172 -12.75 -16.18 4.65
N ILE A 173 -13.55 -17.12 4.15
CA ILE A 173 -13.23 -18.55 4.21
C ILE A 173 -11.98 -18.87 3.39
N GLN A 174 -11.86 -18.26 2.21
CA GLN A 174 -10.68 -18.39 1.34
C GLN A 174 -9.39 -18.06 2.09
N ARG A 175 -9.35 -16.92 2.79
CA ARG A 175 -8.18 -16.49 3.56
C ARG A 175 -7.95 -17.35 4.80
N ARG A 176 -9.01 -17.70 5.51
CA ARG A 176 -8.90 -18.42 6.80
C ARG A 176 -8.48 -19.88 6.64
N LEU A 177 -8.87 -20.52 5.55
CA LEU A 177 -8.54 -21.92 5.27
C LEU A 177 -7.44 -22.08 4.20
N GLN A 178 -6.85 -20.97 3.73
CA GLN A 178 -5.82 -20.94 2.69
C GLN A 178 -6.18 -21.77 1.44
N ILE A 179 -7.45 -21.74 1.05
CA ILE A 179 -7.97 -22.48 -0.10
C ILE A 179 -8.22 -21.54 -1.29
N GLY A 180 -8.23 -22.08 -2.51
CA GLY A 180 -8.57 -21.30 -3.71
C GLY A 180 -10.01 -20.77 -3.69
N TYR A 181 -10.25 -19.65 -4.39
CA TYR A 181 -11.55 -18.95 -4.43
C TYR A 181 -12.73 -19.86 -4.80
N ASN A 182 -12.59 -20.69 -5.84
CA ASN A 182 -13.66 -21.60 -6.28
C ASN A 182 -14.02 -22.63 -5.19
N ARG A 183 -13.02 -23.11 -4.44
CA ARG A 183 -13.24 -24.05 -3.33
C ARG A 183 -13.96 -23.36 -2.18
N ALA A 184 -13.57 -22.12 -1.84
CA ALA A 184 -14.28 -21.32 -0.83
C ALA A 184 -15.72 -21.00 -1.24
N ALA A 185 -15.96 -20.73 -2.52
CA ALA A 185 -17.30 -20.46 -3.06
C ALA A 185 -18.20 -21.70 -2.95
N SER A 186 -17.71 -22.87 -3.34
CA SER A 186 -18.46 -24.13 -3.20
C SER A 186 -18.78 -24.48 -1.74
N LEU A 187 -17.89 -24.17 -0.79
CA LEU A 187 -18.17 -24.35 0.64
C LEU A 187 -19.28 -23.40 1.11
N MET A 188 -19.27 -22.15 0.66
CA MET A 188 -20.30 -21.16 0.99
C MET A 188 -21.68 -21.53 0.40
N GLU A 189 -21.71 -22.00 -0.85
CA GLU A 189 -22.94 -22.48 -1.50
C GLU A 189 -23.51 -23.71 -0.78
N ARG A 190 -22.65 -24.63 -0.35
CA ARG A 190 -23.06 -25.78 0.45
C ARG A 190 -23.64 -25.36 1.81
N MET A 191 -23.02 -24.40 2.49
CA MET A 191 -23.54 -23.86 3.75
C MET A 191 -24.90 -23.16 3.58
N GLU A 192 -25.16 -22.57 2.41
CA GLU A 192 -26.46 -21.96 2.09
C GLU A 192 -27.54 -23.01 1.84
N GLN A 193 -27.20 -24.07 1.08
CA GLN A 193 -28.11 -25.20 0.87
C GLN A 193 -28.46 -25.94 2.16
N GLU A 194 -27.49 -26.05 3.07
CA GLU A 194 -27.68 -26.67 4.40
C GLU A 194 -28.30 -25.70 5.43
N GLY A 195 -28.64 -24.47 5.04
CA GLY A 195 -29.32 -23.50 5.90
C GLY A 195 -28.47 -22.95 7.05
N ILE A 196 -27.14 -23.00 6.93
CA ILE A 196 -26.19 -22.43 7.90
C ILE A 196 -26.02 -20.93 7.66
N VAL A 197 -26.02 -20.52 6.38
CA VAL A 197 -25.92 -19.12 5.95
C VAL A 197 -27.04 -18.77 4.98
N GLY A 198 -27.52 -17.52 5.02
CA GLY A 198 -28.54 -16.99 4.11
C GLY A 198 -27.99 -16.57 2.75
N PRO A 199 -28.84 -16.02 1.87
CA PRO A 199 -28.43 -15.60 0.54
C PRO A 199 -27.38 -14.48 0.60
N ALA A 200 -26.55 -14.39 -0.44
CA ALA A 200 -25.55 -13.34 -0.55
C ALA A 200 -26.20 -11.96 -0.75
N ASN A 201 -25.74 -10.98 0.03
CA ASN A 201 -26.08 -9.58 -0.20
C ASN A 201 -25.19 -8.95 -1.30
N HIS A 202 -25.46 -7.68 -1.63
CA HIS A 202 -24.74 -6.90 -2.64
C HIS A 202 -23.21 -6.79 -2.42
N ALA A 203 -22.71 -7.11 -1.23
CA ALA A 203 -21.28 -7.11 -0.88
C ALA A 203 -20.70 -8.52 -0.72
N GLY A 204 -21.44 -9.57 -1.12
CA GLY A 204 -21.01 -10.96 -1.01
C GLY A 204 -20.98 -11.52 0.42
N LYS A 205 -21.54 -10.78 1.40
CA LYS A 205 -21.71 -11.26 2.78
C LYS A 205 -23.04 -11.99 2.90
N ARG A 206 -23.05 -13.06 3.68
CA ARG A 206 -24.23 -13.87 3.98
C ARG A 206 -24.62 -13.69 5.45
N GLU A 207 -25.91 -13.69 5.71
CA GLU A 207 -26.43 -13.77 7.09
C GLU A 207 -26.17 -15.17 7.64
N ILE A 208 -25.95 -15.34 8.94
CA ILE A 208 -25.72 -16.67 9.55
C ILE A 208 -27.03 -17.09 10.21
N LEU A 209 -27.61 -18.20 9.75
CA LEU A 209 -28.94 -18.66 10.15
C LEU A 209 -28.88 -19.70 11.27
N ARG A 210 -27.80 -20.47 11.39
CA ARG A 210 -27.54 -21.34 12.54
C ARG A 210 -26.67 -20.62 13.57
N GLY A 211 -27.33 -19.90 14.47
CA GLY A 211 -26.71 -19.22 15.62
C GLY A 211 -27.68 -18.87 16.76
N GLU A 212 -28.97 -19.20 16.64
CA GLU A 212 -29.97 -19.01 17.70
C GLU A 212 -30.59 -20.34 18.10
N PHE A 213 -29.82 -21.30 18.65
CA PHE A 213 -30.35 -22.32 19.56
C PHE A 213 -29.23 -22.90 20.43
N GLU A 214 -29.45 -22.76 21.74
CA GLU A 214 -28.93 -23.47 22.92
C GLU A 214 -27.62 -23.02 23.59
N ASP A 215 -27.80 -22.59 24.86
CA ASP A 215 -26.86 -22.57 25.98
C ASP A 215 -26.17 -23.93 26.22
#